data_AF-F8QAB9-F1
#
_entry.id   AF-F8QAB9-F1
#
_cell.length_a   1.000
_cell.length_b   1.000
_cell.length_c   1.000
_cell.angle_alpha   90.00
_cell.angle_beta   90.00
_cell.angle_gamma   90.00
#
_symmetry.space_group_name_H-M   'P 1'
#
loop_
_entity.id
_entity.type
_entity.pdbx_description
1 polymer ?
#
loop_
_entity_poly.entity_id
_entity_poly.type
_entity_poly.pdbx_seq_one_letter_code
_entity_poly.pdbx_strand_id
1 'polypeptide(L)'
;MYSPFSGNSLSTNYGPDITTSITHENTTVSVEAAGDISPFRAASGASPSPLSSPTVAIDLDVIGEAEATEIMSIEHKALGHRPPPGSLAAQAQSAAAKHPTGRPERSSRPDTDTLTMAALEDVARISRDEARGTRGVNLDAIGASEARTLVSLEHRALGYNPPRGSLASKAQRAAAKHPQGGPMSARPNADTLAQAAVDDAAHIGERNFTRDSSPANPCYRLDLV
;
A
#
# COMPACT_ATOMS: atom_id res chain seq x y z
N MET A 1 -48.06 4.37 37.94
CA MET A 1 -48.74 3.70 36.82
C MET A 1 -48.08 4.15 35.53
N TYR A 2 -47.19 3.35 34.95
CA TYR A 2 -46.88 3.25 33.52
C TYR A 2 -45.87 2.10 33.33
N SER A 3 -46.07 1.33 32.27
CA SER A 3 -45.75 -0.10 32.12
C SER A 3 -44.28 -0.45 31.87
N PRO A 4 -43.83 -1.67 32.25
CA PRO A 4 -42.54 -2.22 31.84
C PRO A 4 -42.56 -2.69 30.37
N PHE A 5 -41.58 -2.26 29.58
CA PHE A 5 -41.35 -2.77 28.23
C PHE A 5 -40.83 -4.21 28.31
N SER A 6 -41.65 -5.11 27.78
CA SER A 6 -41.40 -6.54 27.68
C SER A 6 -40.63 -6.86 26.39
N GLY A 7 -39.58 -7.68 26.55
CA GLY A 7 -39.01 -8.67 25.64
C GLY A 7 -39.03 -8.44 24.13
N ASN A 8 -37.83 -8.50 23.53
CA ASN A 8 -37.67 -9.20 22.26
C ASN A 8 -36.34 -9.98 22.27
N SER A 9 -36.44 -11.26 22.64
CA SER A 9 -35.36 -12.23 22.59
C SER A 9 -35.21 -12.72 21.16
N LEU A 10 -34.22 -12.21 20.42
CA LEU A 10 -33.85 -12.74 19.11
C LEU A 10 -33.07 -14.05 19.29
N SER A 11 -33.82 -15.14 19.26
CA SER A 11 -33.33 -16.50 19.08
C SER A 11 -32.71 -16.63 17.68
N THR A 12 -31.38 -16.75 17.61
CA THR A 12 -30.68 -17.19 16.39
C THR A 12 -30.21 -18.62 16.62
N ASN A 13 -31.05 -19.56 16.20
CA ASN A 13 -30.68 -20.94 15.91
C ASN A 13 -30.20 -21.03 14.45
N TYR A 14 -29.30 -22.00 14.21
CA TYR A 14 -28.83 -22.57 12.94
C TYR A 14 -27.48 -22.10 12.36
N GLY A 15 -26.52 -23.03 12.41
CA GLY A 15 -25.39 -23.12 11.49
C GLY A 15 -24.38 -24.20 11.93
N PRO A 16 -24.22 -25.33 11.19
CA PRO A 16 -23.57 -26.55 11.69
C PRO A 16 -22.04 -26.49 11.74
N ASP A 17 -21.49 -27.21 12.74
CA ASP A 17 -20.09 -27.61 12.87
C ASP A 17 -19.59 -28.27 11.58
N ILE A 18 -18.68 -27.59 10.89
CA ILE A 18 -17.87 -28.16 9.80
C ILE A 18 -16.53 -28.59 10.39
N THR A 19 -16.53 -29.79 10.97
CA THR A 19 -15.31 -30.52 11.33
C THR A 19 -14.63 -30.96 10.03
N THR A 20 -13.68 -30.17 9.56
CA THR A 20 -12.81 -30.56 8.44
C THR A 20 -11.57 -31.19 9.05
N SER A 21 -11.54 -32.52 9.12
CA SER A 21 -10.36 -33.30 9.49
C SER A 21 -9.34 -33.21 8.36
N ILE A 22 -8.36 -32.33 8.52
CA ILE A 22 -7.20 -32.22 7.63
C ILE A 22 -6.12 -33.16 8.16
N THR A 23 -5.98 -34.32 7.52
CA THR A 23 -4.81 -35.20 7.66
C THR A 23 -3.66 -34.65 6.81
N HIS A 24 -2.59 -34.17 7.45
CA HIS A 24 -1.32 -33.89 6.79
C HIS A 24 -0.47 -35.17 6.80
N GLU A 25 -0.43 -35.86 5.68
CA GLU A 25 0.55 -36.90 5.40
C GLU A 25 1.90 -36.26 5.07
N ASN A 26 2.83 -36.46 6.01
CA ASN A 26 4.17 -35.90 6.03
C ASN A 26 5.04 -36.71 5.03
N THR A 27 5.22 -36.19 3.82
CA THR A 27 6.13 -36.79 2.83
C THR A 27 7.54 -36.30 3.08
N THR A 28 8.33 -37.10 3.77
CA THR A 28 9.79 -36.94 3.87
C THR A 28 10.42 -37.30 2.52
N VAL A 29 10.79 -36.29 1.73
CA VAL A 29 11.66 -36.48 0.56
C VAL A 29 13.09 -36.26 1.02
N SER A 30 13.82 -37.34 1.27
CA SER A 30 15.27 -37.34 1.31
C SER A 30 15.79 -37.19 -0.12
N VAL A 31 16.47 -36.08 -0.40
CA VAL A 31 17.32 -35.94 -1.59
C VAL A 31 18.73 -35.59 -1.13
N GLU A 32 19.51 -36.65 -1.10
CA GLU A 32 20.96 -36.67 -1.00
C GLU A 32 21.54 -36.64 -2.41
N ALA A 33 22.18 -35.52 -2.77
CA ALA A 33 23.10 -35.47 -3.91
C ALA A 33 24.04 -34.28 -3.75
N ALA A 34 25.25 -34.60 -3.27
CA ALA A 34 26.42 -33.73 -3.34
C ALA A 34 26.70 -33.37 -4.81
N GLY A 35 26.85 -32.08 -5.08
CA GLY A 35 27.20 -31.55 -6.39
C GLY A 35 27.94 -30.24 -6.25
N ASP A 36 29.28 -30.34 -6.32
CA ASP A 36 30.22 -29.26 -6.57
C ASP A 36 29.69 -28.26 -7.61
N ILE A 37 29.57 -26.99 -7.22
CA ILE A 37 29.49 -25.89 -8.19
C ILE A 37 30.32 -24.71 -7.69
N SER A 38 31.41 -24.52 -8.41
CA SER A 38 32.42 -23.48 -8.35
C SER A 38 31.89 -22.04 -8.12
N PRO A 39 32.70 -21.16 -7.51
CA PRO A 39 32.34 -19.76 -7.28
C PRO A 39 32.40 -18.94 -8.57
N PHE A 40 31.24 -18.66 -9.17
CA PHE A 40 31.14 -17.72 -10.29
C PHE A 40 31.22 -16.29 -9.77
N ARG A 41 32.47 -15.80 -9.73
CA ARG A 41 32.93 -14.49 -10.18
C ARG A 41 31.90 -13.35 -10.25
N ALA A 42 32.19 -12.36 -9.41
CA ALA A 42 31.65 -11.00 -9.44
C ALA A 42 31.52 -10.40 -10.85
N ALA A 43 30.30 -10.01 -11.19
CA ALA A 43 29.96 -8.95 -12.13
C ALA A 43 28.99 -8.02 -11.38
N SER A 44 29.49 -6.95 -10.78
CA SER A 44 29.42 -5.61 -11.37
C SER A 44 27.99 -5.12 -11.60
N GLY A 45 27.48 -4.41 -10.61
CA GLY A 45 26.70 -3.17 -10.75
C GLY A 45 25.80 -3.05 -11.97
N ALA A 46 24.61 -3.63 -11.87
CA ALA A 46 23.43 -3.04 -12.49
C ALA A 46 22.39 -2.95 -11.38
N SER A 47 22.37 -1.82 -10.67
CA SER A 47 21.15 -1.40 -9.97
C SER A 47 20.01 -1.51 -10.98
N PRO A 48 18.97 -2.32 -10.75
CA PRO A 48 17.74 -2.12 -11.46
C PRO A 48 17.25 -0.73 -11.02
N SER A 49 17.55 0.30 -11.81
CA SER A 49 16.73 1.51 -11.80
C SER A 49 15.28 1.02 -11.81
N PRO A 50 14.39 1.51 -10.94
CA PRO A 50 12.99 1.15 -11.02
C PRO A 50 12.53 1.57 -12.41
N LEU A 51 12.49 0.59 -13.31
CA LEU A 51 11.96 0.73 -14.64
C LEU A 51 10.54 1.19 -14.39
N SER A 52 10.32 2.48 -14.64
CA SER A 52 9.01 3.07 -14.81
C SER A 52 8.25 2.07 -15.66
N SER A 53 7.28 1.38 -15.05
CA SER A 53 6.31 0.58 -15.78
C SER A 53 5.84 1.44 -16.96
N PRO A 54 5.56 0.86 -18.14
CA PRO A 54 4.91 1.60 -19.21
C PRO A 54 3.48 1.90 -18.76
N THR A 55 3.34 2.83 -17.81
CA THR A 55 2.08 3.47 -17.47
C THR A 55 1.56 4.03 -18.77
N VAL A 56 0.36 3.63 -19.15
CA VAL A 56 -0.39 4.32 -20.20
C VAL A 56 -0.36 5.81 -19.84
N ALA A 57 0.52 6.55 -20.49
CA ALA A 57 0.85 7.91 -20.12
C ALA A 57 -0.28 8.79 -20.64
N ILE A 58 -1.33 8.93 -19.84
CA ILE A 58 -2.41 9.86 -20.15
C ILE A 58 -1.90 11.26 -19.82
N ASP A 59 -2.01 12.16 -20.80
CA ASP A 59 -1.78 13.57 -20.57
C ASP A 59 -2.90 14.14 -19.69
N LEU A 60 -2.57 14.46 -18.44
CA LEU A 60 -3.52 14.95 -17.45
C LEU A 60 -4.01 16.37 -17.78
N ASP A 61 -3.25 17.15 -18.56
CA ASP A 61 -3.60 18.53 -18.90
C ASP A 61 -4.81 18.60 -19.86
N VAL A 62 -5.11 17.52 -20.58
CA VAL A 62 -6.26 17.45 -21.49
C VAL A 62 -7.50 16.80 -20.88
N ILE A 63 -7.38 16.25 -19.67
CA ILE A 63 -8.50 15.66 -18.93
C ILE A 63 -9.42 16.75 -18.38
N GLY A 64 -10.69 16.72 -18.78
CA GLY A 64 -11.77 17.50 -18.19
C GLY A 64 -12.48 16.78 -17.04
N GLU A 65 -13.50 17.44 -16.50
CA GLU A 65 -14.27 16.95 -15.34
C GLU A 65 -14.96 15.61 -15.60
N ALA A 66 -15.47 15.39 -16.81
CA ALA A 66 -16.19 14.16 -17.15
C ALA A 66 -15.25 12.94 -17.14
N GLU A 67 -14.09 13.04 -17.80
CA GLU A 67 -13.09 11.96 -17.83
C GLU A 67 -12.49 11.72 -16.45
N ALA A 68 -12.19 12.78 -15.68
CA ALA A 68 -11.70 12.63 -14.31
C ALA A 68 -12.70 11.90 -13.41
N THR A 69 -14.01 12.14 -13.60
CA THR A 69 -15.07 11.45 -12.85
C THR A 69 -15.21 10.00 -13.29
N GLU A 70 -15.02 9.72 -14.57
CA GLU A 70 -15.02 8.37 -15.12
C GLU A 70 -13.86 7.53 -14.57
N ILE A 71 -12.62 8.05 -14.61
CA ILE A 71 -11.44 7.40 -14.02
C ILE A 71 -11.68 7.10 -12.54
N MET A 72 -12.18 8.07 -11.77
CA MET A 72 -12.50 7.88 -10.35
C MET A 72 -13.53 6.77 -10.13
N SER A 73 -14.57 6.71 -10.96
CA SER A 73 -15.62 5.68 -10.87
C SER A 73 -15.05 4.29 -11.12
N ILE A 74 -14.19 4.15 -12.14
CA ILE A 74 -13.54 2.88 -12.50
C ILE A 74 -12.62 2.42 -11.38
N GLU A 75 -11.72 3.28 -10.90
CA GLU A 75 -10.82 2.95 -9.79
C GLU A 75 -11.58 2.59 -8.52
N HIS A 76 -12.60 3.38 -8.15
CA HIS A 76 -13.43 3.11 -6.98
C HIS A 76 -14.12 1.75 -7.09
N LYS A 77 -14.66 1.42 -8.26
CA LYS A 77 -15.33 0.15 -8.50
C LYS A 77 -14.35 -1.04 -8.42
N ALA A 78 -13.12 -0.85 -8.88
CA ALA A 78 -12.10 -1.89 -8.86
C ALA A 78 -11.48 -2.09 -7.46
N LEU A 79 -11.25 -1.01 -6.70
CA LEU A 79 -10.73 -1.05 -5.32
C LEU A 79 -11.80 -1.40 -4.29
N GLY A 80 -13.07 -1.09 -4.56
CA GLY A 80 -14.16 -1.20 -3.60
C GLY A 80 -14.22 -0.08 -2.56
N HIS A 81 -13.34 0.92 -2.65
CA HIS A 81 -13.33 2.11 -1.80
C HIS A 81 -12.88 3.35 -2.59
N ARG A 82 -12.94 4.53 -1.95
CA ARG A 82 -12.40 5.77 -2.52
C ARG A 82 -10.93 5.59 -2.90
N PRO A 83 -10.52 5.97 -4.12
CA PRO A 83 -9.14 5.87 -4.53
C PRO A 83 -8.25 6.74 -3.61
N PRO A 84 -7.05 6.28 -3.25
CA PRO A 84 -6.17 6.99 -2.33
C PRO A 84 -5.65 8.30 -2.95
N PRO A 85 -5.21 9.27 -2.14
CA PRO A 85 -4.54 10.46 -2.66
C PRO A 85 -3.25 10.08 -3.39
N GLY A 86 -3.00 10.71 -4.53
CA GLY A 86 -1.86 10.41 -5.39
C GLY A 86 -2.10 9.30 -6.44
N SER A 87 -3.28 8.67 -6.43
CA SER A 87 -3.79 7.86 -7.55
C SER A 87 -3.98 8.68 -8.83
N LEU A 88 -4.11 7.99 -9.96
CA LEU A 88 -4.42 8.60 -11.25
C LEU A 88 -5.75 9.38 -11.19
N ALA A 89 -6.79 8.83 -10.56
CA ALA A 89 -8.04 9.55 -10.32
C ALA A 89 -7.85 10.86 -9.55
N ALA A 90 -7.08 10.85 -8.47
CA ALA A 90 -6.84 12.06 -7.67
C ALA A 90 -6.06 13.13 -8.46
N GLN A 91 -5.10 12.71 -9.28
CA GLN A 91 -4.34 13.60 -10.15
C GLN A 91 -5.21 14.17 -11.27
N ALA A 92 -6.04 13.34 -11.92
CA ALA A 92 -7.01 13.75 -12.94
C ALA A 92 -8.01 14.77 -12.41
N GLN A 93 -8.57 14.55 -11.21
CA GLN A 93 -9.47 15.50 -10.55
C GLN A 93 -8.76 16.84 -10.25
N SER A 94 -7.49 16.79 -9.83
CA SER A 94 -6.69 17.99 -9.59
C SER A 94 -6.39 18.78 -10.87
N ALA A 95 -6.22 18.08 -12.00
CA ALA A 95 -6.04 18.70 -13.31
C ALA A 95 -7.36 19.28 -13.85
N ALA A 96 -8.45 18.53 -13.77
CA ALA A 96 -9.79 18.98 -14.15
C ALA A 96 -10.25 20.19 -13.34
N ALA A 97 -9.89 20.30 -12.05
CA ALA A 97 -10.17 21.48 -11.26
C ALA A 97 -9.51 22.77 -11.80
N LYS A 98 -8.38 22.64 -12.52
CA LYS A 98 -7.72 23.76 -13.21
C LYS A 98 -8.29 24.00 -14.60
N HIS A 99 -8.74 22.93 -15.27
CA HIS A 99 -9.23 22.93 -16.65
C HIS A 99 -10.53 22.11 -16.76
N PRO A 100 -11.69 22.65 -16.33
CA PRO A 100 -12.92 21.85 -16.22
C PRO A 100 -13.40 21.27 -17.55
N THR A 101 -13.16 22.00 -18.65
CA THR A 101 -13.52 21.58 -20.02
C THR A 101 -12.40 20.81 -20.73
N GLY A 102 -11.30 20.50 -20.04
CA GLY A 102 -10.05 20.06 -20.66
C GLY A 102 -9.36 21.19 -21.44
N ARG A 103 -8.09 21.01 -21.79
CA ARG A 103 -7.32 21.97 -22.59
C ARG A 103 -7.41 21.61 -24.09
N PRO A 104 -8.24 22.30 -24.89
CA PRO A 104 -8.54 21.90 -26.27
C PRO A 104 -7.34 22.03 -27.24
N GLU A 105 -6.29 22.76 -26.84
CA GLU A 105 -5.15 23.07 -27.71
C GLU A 105 -4.03 22.02 -27.68
N ARG A 106 -4.00 21.10 -26.71
CA ARG A 106 -2.82 20.24 -26.47
C ARG A 106 -2.88 18.82 -27.02
N SER A 107 -4.07 18.26 -27.22
CA SER A 107 -4.24 16.95 -27.89
C SER A 107 -5.73 16.59 -27.95
N SER A 108 -6.05 15.57 -28.76
CA SER A 108 -7.37 14.95 -28.75
C SER A 108 -7.65 14.34 -27.38
N ARG A 109 -8.89 14.51 -26.90
CA ARG A 109 -9.37 13.90 -25.66
C ARG A 109 -9.11 12.38 -25.69
N PRO A 110 -8.63 11.78 -24.58
CA PRO A 110 -8.37 10.35 -24.54
C PRO A 110 -9.65 9.54 -24.76
N ASP A 111 -9.53 8.43 -25.49
CA ASP A 111 -10.64 7.50 -25.67
C ASP A 111 -10.99 6.81 -24.34
N THR A 112 -12.27 6.51 -24.11
CA THR A 112 -12.77 5.86 -22.88
C THR A 112 -12.06 4.54 -22.57
N ASP A 113 -11.70 3.78 -23.60
CA ASP A 113 -10.98 2.50 -23.44
C ASP A 113 -9.57 2.72 -22.88
N THR A 114 -8.90 3.81 -23.31
CA THR A 114 -7.56 4.16 -22.79
C THR A 114 -7.64 4.61 -21.34
N LEU A 115 -8.66 5.38 -20.97
CA LEU A 115 -8.92 5.78 -19.59
C LEU A 115 -9.17 4.56 -18.70
N THR A 116 -9.97 3.61 -19.19
CA THR A 116 -10.29 2.37 -18.46
C THR A 116 -9.04 1.53 -18.23
N MET A 117 -8.23 1.33 -19.27
CA MET A 117 -6.99 0.56 -19.18
C MET A 117 -6.01 1.21 -18.18
N ALA A 118 -5.81 2.52 -18.25
CA ALA A 118 -4.91 3.23 -17.34
C ALA A 118 -5.40 3.21 -15.89
N ALA A 119 -6.72 3.39 -15.67
CA ALA A 119 -7.32 3.31 -14.33
C ALA A 119 -7.12 1.91 -13.72
N LEU A 120 -7.33 0.84 -14.50
CA LEU A 120 -7.11 -0.53 -14.03
C LEU A 120 -5.63 -0.82 -13.74
N GLU A 121 -4.72 -0.25 -14.53
CA GLU A 121 -3.28 -0.35 -14.27
C GLU A 121 -2.90 0.37 -12.97
N ASP A 122 -3.43 1.56 -12.73
CA ASP A 122 -3.19 2.32 -11.49
C ASP A 122 -3.74 1.57 -10.27
N VAL A 123 -4.92 0.94 -10.39
CA VAL A 123 -5.47 0.06 -9.37
C VAL A 123 -4.52 -1.09 -9.07
N ALA A 124 -4.00 -1.77 -10.09
CA ALA A 124 -3.03 -2.85 -9.89
C ALA A 124 -1.75 -2.36 -9.20
N ARG A 125 -1.29 -1.15 -9.53
CA ARG A 125 -0.16 -0.51 -8.85
C ARG A 125 -0.49 -0.21 -7.38
N ILE A 126 -1.65 0.38 -7.09
CA ILE A 126 -2.10 0.67 -5.72
C ILE A 126 -2.22 -0.62 -4.92
N SER A 127 -2.83 -1.67 -5.45
CA SER A 127 -2.94 -2.95 -4.75
C SER A 127 -1.57 -3.54 -4.43
N ARG A 128 -0.58 -3.41 -5.34
CA ARG A 128 0.81 -3.80 -5.06
C ARG A 128 1.45 -2.91 -4.01
N ASP A 129 1.26 -1.60 -4.08
CA ASP A 129 1.82 -0.62 -3.14
C ASP A 129 1.20 -0.76 -1.74
N GLU A 130 -0.07 -1.11 -1.64
CA GLU A 130 -0.75 -1.41 -0.38
C GLU A 130 -0.29 -2.75 0.21
N ALA A 131 -0.17 -3.79 -0.63
CA ALA A 131 0.41 -5.07 -0.23
C ALA A 131 1.89 -4.92 0.20
N ARG A 132 2.65 -4.05 -0.46
CA ARG A 132 4.02 -3.68 -0.08
C ARG A 132 4.03 -2.79 1.17
N GLY A 133 3.07 -1.91 1.34
CA GLY A 133 2.96 -1.01 2.49
C GLY A 133 2.65 -1.74 3.80
N THR A 134 2.27 -3.02 3.72
CA THR A 134 2.15 -3.94 4.86
C THR A 134 3.18 -5.07 4.81
N ARG A 135 3.92 -5.27 3.71
CA ARG A 135 4.94 -6.32 3.48
C ARG A 135 4.54 -7.72 3.97
N GLY A 136 3.27 -8.08 3.77
CA GLY A 136 2.74 -9.36 4.23
C GLY A 136 2.56 -9.46 5.75
N VAL A 137 2.78 -8.37 6.49
CA VAL A 137 2.43 -8.27 7.90
C VAL A 137 0.94 -7.93 7.99
N ASN A 138 0.15 -8.87 8.51
CA ASN A 138 -1.25 -8.63 8.80
C ASN A 138 -1.36 -7.69 10.02
N LEU A 139 -1.68 -6.41 9.77
CA LEU A 139 -1.79 -5.39 10.82
C LEU A 139 -2.88 -5.69 11.85
N ASP A 140 -3.95 -6.39 11.45
CA ASP A 140 -5.05 -6.75 12.36
C ASP A 140 -4.63 -7.84 13.36
N ALA A 141 -3.56 -8.58 13.06
CA ALA A 141 -2.95 -9.57 13.95
C ALA A 141 -2.00 -8.98 14.99
N ILE A 142 -1.60 -7.71 14.83
CA ILE A 142 -0.55 -7.08 15.65
C ILE A 142 -1.16 -6.56 16.96
N GLY A 143 -0.67 -7.09 18.07
CA GLY A 143 -0.93 -6.56 19.41
C GLY A 143 0.04 -5.46 19.84
N ALA A 144 -0.18 -4.92 21.04
CA ALA A 144 0.64 -3.84 21.60
C ALA A 144 2.13 -4.23 21.76
N SER A 145 2.43 -5.50 22.02
CA SER A 145 3.80 -6.01 22.10
C SER A 145 4.53 -5.95 20.76
N GLU A 146 3.92 -6.47 19.70
CA GLU A 146 4.49 -6.56 18.36
C GLU A 146 4.65 -5.17 17.75
N ALA A 147 3.69 -4.28 17.98
CA ALA A 147 3.79 -2.89 17.55
C ALA A 147 5.00 -2.18 18.18
N ARG A 148 5.25 -2.40 19.49
CA ARG A 148 6.46 -1.86 20.16
C ARG A 148 7.74 -2.44 19.58
N THR A 149 7.75 -3.74 19.28
CA THR A 149 8.88 -4.41 18.63
C THR A 149 9.16 -3.81 17.26
N LEU A 150 8.14 -3.61 16.41
CA LEU A 150 8.28 -2.96 15.10
C LEU A 150 8.85 -1.54 15.21
N VAL A 151 8.36 -0.74 16.16
CA VAL A 151 8.89 0.62 16.39
C VAL A 151 10.38 0.58 16.73
N SER A 152 10.78 -0.34 17.62
CA SER A 152 12.19 -0.51 18.01
C SER A 152 13.07 -0.95 16.83
N LEU A 153 12.57 -1.90 16.03
CA LEU A 153 13.27 -2.42 14.85
C LEU A 153 13.43 -1.34 13.76
N GLU A 154 12.37 -0.62 13.43
CA GLU A 154 12.43 0.50 12.46
C GLU A 154 13.31 1.63 12.96
N HIS A 155 13.21 2.02 14.25
CA HIS A 155 14.08 3.03 14.83
C HIS A 155 15.54 2.62 14.71
N ARG A 156 15.87 1.35 14.97
CA ARG A 156 17.22 0.83 14.84
C ARG A 156 17.70 0.82 13.38
N ALA A 157 16.83 0.51 12.44
CA ALA A 157 17.17 0.47 11.02
C ALA A 157 17.35 1.88 10.42
N LEU A 158 16.52 2.85 10.82
CA LEU A 158 16.58 4.24 10.38
C LEU A 158 17.65 5.07 11.10
N GLY A 159 17.93 4.75 12.37
CA GLY A 159 18.74 5.56 13.27
C GLY A 159 17.99 6.75 13.89
N TYR A 160 16.67 6.85 13.71
CA TYR A 160 15.81 7.89 14.29
C TYR A 160 14.37 7.39 14.44
N ASN A 161 13.51 8.18 15.09
CA ASN A 161 12.11 7.82 15.34
C ASN A 161 11.33 7.60 14.03
N PRO A 162 10.61 6.47 13.88
CA PRO A 162 9.87 6.18 12.67
C PRO A 162 8.90 7.31 12.30
N PRO A 163 8.88 7.77 11.04
CA PRO A 163 8.01 8.85 10.61
C PRO A 163 6.55 8.41 10.59
N ARG A 164 5.65 9.40 10.53
CA ARG A 164 4.21 9.13 10.38
C ARG A 164 3.95 8.40 9.07
N GLY A 165 3.12 7.36 9.15
CA GLY A 165 2.78 6.52 8.00
C GLY A 165 3.80 5.41 7.70
N SER A 166 4.86 5.26 8.50
CA SER A 166 5.69 4.05 8.51
C SER A 166 4.88 2.83 8.93
N LEU A 167 5.41 1.63 8.66
CA LEU A 167 4.80 0.37 9.06
C LEU A 167 4.60 0.31 10.59
N ALA A 168 5.58 0.75 11.38
CA ALA A 168 5.48 0.85 12.84
C ALA A 168 4.37 1.79 13.30
N SER A 169 4.24 2.96 12.66
CA SER A 169 3.14 3.90 12.94
C SER A 169 1.77 3.29 12.65
N LYS A 170 1.64 2.49 11.57
CA LYS A 170 0.41 1.78 11.23
C LYS A 170 0.12 0.66 12.24
N ALA A 171 1.14 -0.11 12.61
CA ALA A 171 1.06 -1.18 13.61
C ALA A 171 0.62 -0.66 14.98
N GLN A 172 1.15 0.49 15.43
CA GLN A 172 0.70 1.14 16.67
C GLN A 172 -0.78 1.53 16.63
N ARG A 173 -1.28 2.05 15.50
CA ARG A 173 -2.70 2.38 15.33
C ARG A 173 -3.58 1.14 15.35
N ALA A 174 -3.15 0.07 14.70
CA ALA A 174 -3.87 -1.22 14.73
C ALA A 174 -3.90 -1.80 16.15
N ALA A 175 -2.76 -1.82 16.83
CA ALA A 175 -2.66 -2.26 18.23
C ALA A 175 -3.46 -1.40 19.20
N ALA A 176 -3.65 -0.10 18.93
CA ALA A 176 -4.52 0.74 19.74
C ALA A 176 -6.00 0.31 19.65
N LYS A 177 -6.43 -0.25 18.52
CA LYS A 177 -7.77 -0.85 18.34
C LYS A 177 -7.85 -2.26 18.92
N HIS A 178 -6.77 -3.03 18.79
CA HIS A 178 -6.68 -4.43 19.20
C HIS A 178 -5.42 -4.64 20.06
N PRO A 179 -5.42 -4.23 21.35
CA PRO A 179 -4.21 -4.26 22.17
C PRO A 179 -3.64 -5.67 22.39
N GLN A 180 -4.49 -6.70 22.29
CA GLN A 180 -4.10 -8.11 22.41
C GLN A 180 -3.83 -8.79 21.05
N GLY A 181 -3.97 -8.06 19.93
CA GLY A 181 -4.02 -8.63 18.59
C GLY A 181 -5.42 -9.13 18.22
N GLY A 182 -5.67 -9.34 16.92
CA GLY A 182 -6.93 -9.86 16.41
C GLY A 182 -7.18 -11.31 16.84
N PRO A 183 -8.40 -11.67 17.29
CA PRO A 183 -8.68 -12.98 17.89
C PRO A 183 -8.58 -14.17 16.91
N MET A 184 -8.58 -13.90 15.60
CA MET A 184 -8.59 -14.94 14.56
C MET A 184 -7.37 -14.90 13.64
N SER A 185 -6.39 -14.03 13.92
CA SER A 185 -5.20 -13.92 13.07
C SER A 185 -3.99 -14.54 13.76
N ALA A 186 -3.26 -15.38 13.01
CA ALA A 186 -1.98 -15.91 13.47
C ALA A 186 -1.03 -14.73 13.75
N ARG A 187 -0.42 -14.74 14.94
CA ARG A 187 0.57 -13.72 15.32
C ARG A 187 1.75 -13.81 14.34
N PRO A 188 2.23 -12.67 13.80
CA PRO A 188 3.37 -12.68 12.89
C PRO A 188 4.64 -13.15 13.62
N ASN A 189 5.49 -13.92 12.94
CA ASN A 189 6.79 -14.33 13.47
C ASN A 189 7.68 -13.09 13.66
N ALA A 190 8.52 -13.09 14.70
CA ALA A 190 9.50 -12.06 14.99
C ALA A 190 10.45 -11.82 13.79
N ASP A 191 10.86 -12.87 13.08
CA ASP A 191 11.71 -12.75 11.89
C ASP A 191 11.00 -11.98 10.77
N THR A 192 9.71 -12.26 10.56
CA THR A 192 8.88 -11.54 9.58
C THR A 192 8.73 -10.07 9.94
N LEU A 193 8.56 -9.76 11.23
CA LEU A 193 8.51 -8.37 11.72
C LEU A 193 9.85 -7.65 11.52
N ALA A 194 10.97 -8.33 11.79
CA ALA A 194 12.31 -7.78 11.59
C ALA A 194 12.58 -7.47 10.12
N GLN A 195 12.28 -8.40 9.21
CA GLN A 195 12.45 -8.20 7.78
C GLN A 195 11.58 -7.04 7.28
N ALA A 196 10.29 -7.02 7.64
CA ALA A 196 9.36 -5.98 7.22
C ALA A 196 9.79 -4.58 7.68
N ALA A 197 10.32 -4.47 8.91
CA ALA A 197 10.84 -3.22 9.47
C ALA A 197 12.08 -2.70 8.72
N VAL A 198 13.05 -3.59 8.43
CA VAL A 198 14.27 -3.23 7.68
C VAL A 198 13.90 -2.74 6.29
N ASP A 199 13.03 -3.46 5.61
CA ASP A 199 12.62 -3.05 4.28
C ASP A 199 11.89 -1.69 4.33
N ASP A 200 11.09 -1.39 5.38
CA ASP A 200 10.28 -0.15 5.44
C ASP A 200 11.18 1.03 5.69
N ALA A 201 12.17 0.84 6.56
CA ALA A 201 13.25 1.78 6.77
C ALA A 201 13.98 2.11 5.45
N ALA A 202 14.33 1.09 4.64
CA ALA A 202 14.98 1.30 3.34
C ALA A 202 14.10 2.16 2.41
N HIS A 203 12.81 1.84 2.31
CA HIS A 203 11.88 2.58 1.46
C HIS A 203 11.63 4.03 1.94
N ILE A 204 11.60 4.26 3.25
CA ILE A 204 11.52 5.61 3.82
C ILE A 204 12.77 6.42 3.46
N GLY A 205 13.95 5.79 3.50
CA GLY A 205 15.20 6.41 3.07
C GLY A 205 15.13 6.92 1.63
N GLU A 206 14.61 6.10 0.71
CA GLU A 206 14.43 6.47 -0.70
C GLU A 206 13.44 7.64 -0.89
N ARG A 207 12.32 7.65 -0.15
CA ARG A 207 11.32 8.73 -0.24
C ARG A 207 11.82 10.06 0.29
N ASN A 208 12.65 10.07 1.33
CA ASN A 208 13.21 11.30 1.85
C ASN A 208 14.29 11.86 0.91
N PHE A 209 15.10 10.99 0.31
CA PHE A 209 16.11 11.38 -0.67
C PHE A 209 15.50 12.09 -1.89
N THR A 210 14.36 11.61 -2.40
CA THR A 210 13.69 12.22 -3.56
C THR A 210 13.04 13.57 -3.24
N ARG A 211 12.62 13.82 -2.00
CA ARG A 211 12.04 15.11 -1.59
C ARG A 211 13.08 16.22 -1.49
N ASP A 212 14.25 15.92 -0.95
CA ASP A 212 15.33 16.89 -0.80
C ASP A 212 16.09 17.14 -2.12
N SER A 213 15.98 16.23 -3.09
CA SER A 213 16.58 16.37 -4.42
C SER A 213 15.74 17.22 -5.39
N SER A 214 14.56 17.68 -4.98
CA SER A 214 13.80 18.65 -5.78
C SER A 214 14.54 19.98 -5.72
N PRO A 215 15.06 20.53 -6.84
CA PRO A 215 15.83 21.76 -6.82
C PRO A 215 14.92 22.85 -6.26
N ALA A 216 15.23 23.27 -5.03
CA ALA A 216 14.56 24.39 -4.40
C ALA A 216 14.56 25.54 -5.40
N ASN A 217 13.36 25.97 -5.82
CA ASN A 217 13.19 27.18 -6.60
C ASN A 217 14.02 28.27 -5.91
N PRO A 218 15.06 28.84 -6.55
CA PRO A 218 15.81 29.92 -5.95
C PRO A 218 14.81 31.05 -5.73
N CYS A 219 14.50 31.29 -4.46
CA CYS A 219 13.63 32.37 -4.06
C CYS A 219 14.35 33.66 -4.49
N TYR A 220 13.90 34.26 -5.60
CA TYR A 220 14.48 35.49 -6.14
C TYR A 220 14.34 36.60 -5.10
N ARG A 221 15.45 36.90 -4.43
CA ARG A 221 15.62 38.09 -3.59
C ARG A 221 15.77 39.28 -4.53
N LEU A 222 14.64 39.91 -4.88
CA LEU A 222 14.63 41.23 -5.50
C LEU A 222 15.01 42.25 -4.41
N ASP A 223 16.31 42.48 -4.24
CA ASP A 223 16.80 43.69 -3.61
C ASP A 223 16.57 44.84 -4.60
N LEU A 224 15.45 45.55 -4.45
CA LEU A 224 15.25 46.85 -5.11
C LEU A 224 16.03 47.92 -4.37
N VAL A 225 16.82 48.65 -5.16
CA VAL A 225 17.69 49.79 -4.82
C VAL A 225 16.89 50.98 -4.31
#